data_AF-A0A7W8VEG1-F1
#
_entry.id   AF-A0A7W8VEG1-F1
#
_cell.length_a   1.000
_cell.length_b   1.000
_cell.length_c   1.000
_cell.angle_alpha   90.00
_cell.angle_beta   90.00
_cell.angle_gamma   90.00
#
_symmetry.space_group_name_H-M   'P 1'
#
loop_
_entity.id
_entity.type
_entity.pdbx_description
1 polymer ?
#
loop_
_entity_poly.entity_id
_entity_poly.type
_entity_poly.pdbx_seq_one_letter_code
_entity_poly.pdbx_strand_id
1 'polypeptide(L)'
;MTRAGGPELGADVPEAVLRMRDRYRRRADRGLMLFRLSGAVLIVLGGVMPVLTVADYPFKTAVVSVAGVAISLSAGLHAFFRWDRQWQLLRNAQFRLEEAYLEWSLQVAKVHGLSEEERRKMLARADRKLFDQYRSVRNGESKEFFALLHFPGRGAERTGAEP
;
A
#
# COMPACT_ATOMS: atom_id res chain seq x y z
N MET A 1 14.23 -13.48 -30.19
CA MET A 1 13.28 -12.79 -31.09
C MET A 1 13.10 -11.36 -30.59
N THR A 2 13.76 -10.46 -31.28
CA THR A 2 13.90 -9.03 -31.05
C THR A 2 12.63 -8.29 -31.49
N ARG A 3 12.04 -7.50 -30.59
CA ARG A 3 11.18 -6.37 -30.98
C ARG A 3 11.83 -5.09 -30.50
N ALA A 4 12.77 -4.60 -31.30
CA ALA A 4 13.22 -3.22 -31.25
C ALA A 4 12.10 -2.35 -31.85
N GLY A 5 11.19 -1.89 -30.98
CA GLY A 5 10.32 -0.75 -31.27
C GLY A 5 10.91 0.44 -30.53
N GLY A 6 11.24 1.51 -31.25
CA GLY A 6 11.57 2.79 -30.62
C GLY A 6 10.41 3.27 -29.73
N PRO A 7 10.66 4.13 -28.74
CA PRO A 7 9.66 4.47 -27.73
C PRO A 7 8.54 5.29 -28.38
N GLU A 8 7.43 4.63 -28.69
CA GLU A 8 6.13 5.28 -28.80
C GLU A 8 5.74 5.78 -27.40
N LEU A 9 6.32 6.93 -27.03
CA LEU A 9 6.16 7.59 -25.73
C LEU A 9 4.69 7.80 -25.33
N GLY A 10 3.73 7.71 -26.27
CA GLY A 10 2.29 7.89 -26.01
C GLY A 10 1.54 6.61 -25.61
N ALA A 11 1.95 5.42 -26.09
CA ALA A 11 1.26 4.16 -25.77
C ALA A 11 1.74 3.53 -24.46
N ASP A 12 3.01 3.76 -24.09
CA ASP A 12 3.63 3.14 -22.91
C ASP A 12 3.22 3.77 -21.58
N VAL A 13 2.92 5.07 -21.56
CA VAL A 13 2.66 5.81 -20.31
C VAL A 13 1.32 5.39 -19.67
N PRO A 14 0.19 5.34 -20.40
CA PRO A 14 -1.09 4.89 -19.83
C PRO A 14 -1.02 3.45 -19.32
N GLU A 15 -0.37 2.55 -20.05
CA GLU A 15 -0.22 1.16 -19.62
C GLU A 15 0.65 1.03 -18.36
N ALA A 16 1.74 1.79 -18.27
CA ALA A 16 2.59 1.83 -17.08
C ALA A 16 1.82 2.32 -15.84
N VAL A 17 0.96 3.34 -16.00
CA VAL A 17 0.10 3.87 -14.93
C VAL A 17 -0.90 2.80 -14.46
N LEU A 18 -1.61 2.16 -15.38
CA LEU A 18 -2.59 1.11 -15.06
C LEU A 18 -1.93 -0.09 -14.36
N ARG A 19 -0.78 -0.54 -14.86
CA ARG A 19 0.00 -1.63 -14.26
C ARG A 19 0.45 -1.29 -12.84
N MET A 20 0.83 -0.05 -12.59
CA MET A 20 1.25 0.42 -11.27
C MET A 20 0.06 0.52 -10.31
N ARG A 21 -1.06 1.09 -10.76
CA ARG A 21 -2.34 1.12 -10.01
C ARG A 21 -2.76 -0.28 -9.57
N ASP A 22 -2.72 -1.27 -10.46
CA ASP A 22 -3.13 -2.64 -10.17
C ASP A 22 -2.18 -3.38 -9.21
N ARG A 23 -0.89 -3.00 -9.20
CA ARG A 23 0.04 -3.48 -8.17
C ARG A 23 -0.31 -2.89 -6.81
N TYR A 24 -0.64 -1.59 -6.73
CA TYR A 24 -1.06 -0.97 -5.48
C TYR A 24 -2.33 -1.57 -4.93
N ARG A 25 -3.34 -1.78 -5.78
CA ARG A 25 -4.59 -2.43 -5.38
C ARG A 25 -4.34 -3.77 -4.71
N ARG A 26 -3.59 -4.65 -5.39
CA ARG A 26 -3.23 -5.98 -4.85
C ARG A 26 -2.44 -5.92 -3.55
N ARG A 27 -1.55 -4.95 -3.41
CA ARG A 27 -0.73 -4.79 -2.20
C ARG A 27 -1.55 -4.25 -1.02
N ALA A 28 -2.45 -3.30 -1.28
CA ALA A 28 -3.38 -2.76 -0.30
C ALA A 28 -4.33 -3.86 0.20
N ASP A 29 -4.90 -4.65 -0.70
CA ASP A 29 -5.85 -5.72 -0.34
C ASP A 29 -5.17 -6.81 0.52
N ARG A 30 -3.90 -7.14 0.23
CA ARG A 30 -3.10 -8.06 1.08
C ARG A 30 -2.85 -7.48 2.47
N GLY A 31 -2.56 -6.19 2.58
CA GLY A 31 -2.38 -5.51 3.87
C GLY A 31 -3.64 -5.57 4.74
N LEU A 32 -4.81 -5.35 4.13
CA LEU A 32 -6.10 -5.46 4.83
C LEU A 32 -6.41 -6.91 5.24
N MET A 33 -6.08 -7.88 4.38
CA MET A 33 -6.26 -9.30 4.70
C MET A 33 -5.38 -9.73 5.89
N LEU A 34 -4.11 -9.33 5.92
CA LEU A 34 -3.20 -9.61 7.04
C LEU A 34 -3.66 -8.93 8.33
N PHE A 35 -4.14 -7.69 8.25
CA PHE A 35 -4.74 -7.00 9.39
C PHE A 35 -5.93 -7.78 9.94
N ARG A 36 -6.89 -8.15 9.08
CA ARG A 36 -8.08 -8.92 9.48
C ARG A 36 -7.72 -10.29 10.06
N LEU A 37 -6.76 -10.99 9.47
CA LEU A 37 -6.29 -12.28 9.98
C LEU A 37 -5.65 -12.14 11.37
N SER A 38 -4.78 -11.15 11.56
CA SER A 38 -4.12 -10.91 12.85
C SER A 38 -5.12 -10.53 13.96
N GLY A 39 -6.09 -9.66 13.65
CA GLY A 39 -7.17 -9.30 14.56
C GLY A 39 -8.08 -10.48 14.88
N ALA A 40 -8.46 -11.28 13.87
CA ALA A 40 -9.27 -12.48 14.08
C ALA A 40 -8.56 -13.49 14.99
N VAL A 41 -7.26 -13.71 14.79
CA VAL A 41 -6.45 -14.58 15.67
C VAL A 41 -6.45 -14.06 17.10
N LEU A 42 -6.27 -12.76 17.32
CA LEU A 42 -6.30 -12.16 18.66
C LEU A 42 -7.67 -12.31 19.34
N ILE A 43 -8.77 -12.10 18.60
CA ILE A 43 -10.13 -12.25 19.13
C ILE A 43 -10.42 -13.71 19.47
N VAL A 44 -10.10 -14.64 18.56
CA VAL A 44 -10.33 -16.07 18.76
C VAL A 44 -9.49 -16.58 19.93
N LEU A 45 -8.18 -16.31 19.94
CA LEU A 45 -7.32 -16.73 21.04
C LEU A 45 -7.76 -16.07 22.36
N GLY A 46 -8.02 -14.76 22.37
CA GLY A 46 -8.48 -14.06 23.57
C GLY A 46 -9.79 -14.62 24.14
N GLY A 47 -10.76 -14.93 23.26
CA GLY A 47 -12.04 -15.51 23.67
C GLY A 47 -11.96 -16.98 24.09
N VAL A 48 -11.04 -17.76 23.50
CA VAL A 48 -10.86 -19.18 23.80
C VAL A 48 -9.93 -19.40 25.01
N MET A 49 -9.10 -18.43 25.36
CA MET A 49 -8.16 -18.52 26.49
C MET A 49 -8.81 -18.94 27.82
N PRO A 50 -9.95 -18.37 28.27
CA PRO A 50 -10.62 -18.81 29.49
C PRO A 50 -11.00 -20.30 29.48
N VAL A 51 -11.40 -20.83 28.34
CA VAL A 51 -11.74 -22.26 28.19
C VAL A 51 -10.47 -23.11 28.27
N LEU A 52 -9.39 -22.68 27.62
CA LEU A 52 -8.11 -23.38 27.65
C LEU A 52 -7.45 -23.41 29.03
N THR A 53 -7.71 -22.39 29.87
CA THR A 53 -7.15 -22.31 31.23
C THR A 53 -7.98 -23.08 32.25
N VAL A 54 -9.30 -23.19 32.07
CA VAL A 54 -10.19 -23.93 33.00
C VAL A 54 -10.24 -25.42 32.70
N ALA A 55 -10.22 -25.83 31.42
CA ALA A 55 -10.26 -27.24 31.06
C ALA A 55 -9.02 -28.00 31.55
N ASP A 56 -9.20 -29.27 31.90
CA ASP A 56 -8.12 -30.18 32.29
C ASP A 56 -7.93 -31.22 31.19
N TYR A 57 -6.77 -31.21 30.55
CA TYR A 57 -6.45 -32.04 29.39
C TYR A 57 -4.94 -32.27 29.29
N PRO A 58 -4.49 -33.40 28.69
CA PRO A 58 -3.08 -33.63 28.46
C PRO A 58 -2.51 -32.53 27.54
N PHE A 59 -1.29 -32.06 27.84
CA PHE A 59 -0.59 -31.01 27.10
C PHE A 59 -1.10 -29.56 27.29
N LYS A 60 -1.93 -29.29 28.31
CA LYS A 60 -2.41 -27.92 28.64
C LYS A 60 -1.32 -26.85 28.64
N THR A 61 -0.21 -27.10 29.31
CA THR A 61 0.92 -26.16 29.38
C THR A 61 1.45 -25.82 27.99
N ALA A 62 1.60 -26.80 27.10
CA ALA A 62 2.09 -26.57 25.74
C ALA A 62 1.10 -25.74 24.92
N VAL A 63 -0.20 -26.04 24.98
CA VAL A 63 -1.24 -25.30 24.24
C VAL A 63 -1.32 -23.84 24.71
N VAL A 64 -1.29 -23.60 26.02
CA VAL A 64 -1.33 -22.24 26.59
C VAL A 64 -0.05 -21.47 26.22
N SER A 65 1.13 -22.08 26.27
CA SER A 65 2.37 -21.43 25.83
C SER A 65 2.34 -21.06 24.34
N VAL A 66 1.87 -21.96 23.47
CA VAL A 66 1.73 -21.69 22.03
C VAL A 66 0.73 -20.54 21.79
N ALA A 67 -0.40 -20.53 22.50
CA ALA A 67 -1.37 -19.45 22.41
C ALA A 67 -0.78 -18.10 22.86
N GLY A 68 -0.04 -18.09 23.96
CA GLY A 68 0.67 -16.89 24.44
C GLY A 68 1.67 -16.35 23.41
N VAL A 69 2.50 -17.24 22.84
CA VAL A 69 3.45 -16.86 21.77
C VAL A 69 2.73 -16.32 20.55
N ALA A 70 1.64 -16.96 20.12
CA ALA A 70 0.85 -16.51 18.98
C ALA A 70 0.21 -15.13 19.22
N ILE A 71 -0.28 -14.85 20.44
CA ILE A 71 -0.79 -13.55 20.85
C ILE A 71 0.34 -12.50 20.79
N SER A 72 1.49 -12.77 21.41
CA SER A 72 2.62 -11.84 21.43
C SER A 72 3.16 -11.54 20.03
N LEU A 73 3.29 -12.55 19.18
CA LEU A 73 3.71 -12.37 17.78
C LEU A 73 2.67 -11.56 17.01
N SER A 74 1.38 -11.84 17.18
CA SER A 74 0.31 -11.09 16.51
C SER A 74 0.26 -9.64 16.94
N ALA A 75 0.39 -9.38 18.25
CA ALA A 75 0.46 -8.02 18.80
C ALA A 75 1.70 -7.26 18.30
N GLY A 76 2.87 -7.91 18.32
CA GLY A 76 4.12 -7.33 17.79
C GLY A 76 4.05 -7.03 16.30
N LEU A 77 3.50 -7.97 15.51
CA LEU A 77 3.31 -7.79 14.08
C LEU A 77 2.34 -6.63 13.79
N HIS A 78 1.26 -6.52 14.56
CA HIS A 78 0.28 -5.44 14.44
C HIS A 78 0.91 -4.08 14.78
N ALA A 79 1.67 -4.00 15.88
CA ALA A 79 2.34 -2.77 16.32
C ALA A 79 3.43 -2.32 15.34
N PHE A 80 4.22 -3.26 14.82
CA PHE A 80 5.35 -2.97 13.94
C PHE A 80 4.91 -2.57 12.52
N PHE A 81 4.02 -3.34 11.90
CA PHE A 81 3.69 -3.11 10.49
C PHE A 81 2.65 -2.01 10.26
N ARG A 82 1.88 -1.62 11.29
CA ARG A 82 0.83 -0.58 11.20
C ARG A 82 0.03 -0.72 9.91
N TRP A 83 -0.54 -1.91 9.69
CA TRP A 83 -1.19 -2.29 8.44
C TRP A 83 -2.24 -1.29 7.96
N ASP A 84 -2.93 -0.63 8.88
CA ASP A 84 -3.87 0.46 8.60
C ASP A 84 -3.20 1.62 7.83
N ARG A 85 -2.06 2.10 8.32
CA ARG A 85 -1.34 3.23 7.71
C ARG A 85 -0.70 2.84 6.38
N GLN A 86 -0.23 1.61 6.25
CA GLN A 86 0.25 1.08 4.96
C GLN A 86 -0.90 0.95 3.94
N TRP A 87 -2.06 0.46 4.36
CA TRP A 87 -3.24 0.38 3.50
C TRP A 87 -3.69 1.76 3.03
N GLN A 88 -3.77 2.75 3.94
CA GLN A 88 -4.12 4.12 3.59
C GLN A 88 -3.15 4.72 2.57
N LEU A 89 -1.84 4.56 2.76
CA LEU A 89 -0.83 5.05 1.83
C LEU A 89 -0.99 4.43 0.44
N LEU A 90 -1.07 3.09 0.37
CA LEU A 90 -1.22 2.38 -0.91
C LEU A 90 -2.54 2.73 -1.61
N ARG A 91 -3.61 2.93 -0.84
CA ARG A 91 -4.92 3.32 -1.39
C ARG A 91 -4.92 4.75 -1.91
N ASN A 92 -4.31 5.68 -1.19
CA ASN A 92 -4.14 7.06 -1.64
C ASN A 92 -3.29 7.13 -2.92
N ALA A 93 -2.20 6.37 -2.99
CA ALA A 93 -1.38 6.27 -4.20
C ALA A 93 -2.19 5.69 -5.39
N GLN A 94 -3.01 4.66 -5.14
CA GLN A 94 -3.92 4.11 -6.15
C GLN A 94 -4.90 5.18 -6.66
N PHE A 95 -5.60 5.88 -5.77
CA PHE A 95 -6.58 6.89 -6.15
C PHE A 95 -5.96 8.03 -6.95
N ARG A 96 -4.77 8.49 -6.56
CA ARG A 96 -4.04 9.53 -7.31
C ARG A 96 -3.67 9.08 -8.74
N LEU A 97 -3.30 7.82 -8.93
CA LEU A 97 -3.01 7.28 -10.27
C LEU A 97 -4.29 7.09 -11.09
N GLU A 98 -5.39 6.71 -10.45
CA GLU A 98 -6.68 6.57 -11.09
C GLU A 98 -7.25 7.93 -11.54
N GLU A 99 -7.17 8.95 -10.69
CA GLU A 99 -7.53 10.32 -11.03
C GLU A 99 -6.67 10.87 -12.18
N ALA A 100 -5.36 10.66 -12.14
CA ALA A 100 -4.45 11.03 -13.22
C ALA A 100 -4.83 10.37 -14.56
N TYR A 101 -5.15 9.08 -14.53
CA TYR A 101 -5.58 8.35 -15.72
C TYR A 101 -6.94 8.84 -16.26
N LEU A 102 -7.90 9.12 -15.38
CA LEU A 102 -9.20 9.68 -15.77
C LEU A 102 -9.05 11.09 -16.36
N GLU A 103 -8.17 11.92 -15.80
CA GLU A 103 -7.89 13.24 -16.36
C GLU A 103 -7.28 13.14 -17.76
N TRP A 104 -6.32 12.22 -17.94
CA TRP A 104 -5.74 11.93 -19.26
C TRP A 104 -6.79 11.45 -20.26
N SER A 105 -7.65 10.50 -19.88
CA SER A 105 -8.67 9.95 -20.79
C SER A 105 -9.68 11.01 -21.21
N LEU A 106 -10.04 11.94 -20.32
CA LEU A 106 -10.88 13.10 -20.64
C LEU A 106 -10.18 14.05 -21.63
N GLN A 107 -8.86 14.21 -21.57
CA GLN A 107 -8.13 15.03 -22.54
C GLN A 107 -8.03 14.35 -23.91
N VAL A 108 -7.82 13.03 -23.94
CA VAL A 108 -7.83 12.25 -25.18
C VAL A 108 -9.21 12.30 -25.85
N ALA A 109 -10.31 12.21 -25.08
CA ALA A 109 -11.66 12.32 -25.62
C ALA A 109 -11.96 13.70 -26.26
N LYS A 110 -11.23 14.75 -25.90
CA LYS A 110 -11.43 16.11 -26.45
C LYS A 110 -10.77 16.33 -27.81
N VAL A 111 -9.98 15.38 -28.31
CA VAL A 111 -9.25 15.59 -29.57
C VAL A 111 -10.08 15.33 -30.83
N HIS A 112 -11.34 14.93 -30.68
CA HIS A 112 -12.26 14.73 -31.80
C HIS A 112 -12.51 16.06 -32.53
N GLY A 113 -12.43 16.03 -33.87
CA GLY A 113 -12.68 17.19 -34.72
C GLY A 113 -11.52 18.18 -34.85
N LEU A 114 -10.38 17.91 -34.21
CA LEU A 114 -9.15 18.70 -34.38
C LEU A 114 -8.39 18.30 -35.65
N SER A 115 -7.56 19.22 -36.15
CA SER A 115 -6.58 18.88 -37.18
C SER A 115 -5.56 17.86 -36.66
N GLU A 116 -4.91 17.12 -37.57
CA GLU A 116 -3.90 16.12 -37.21
C GLU A 116 -2.74 16.70 -36.38
N GLU A 117 -2.35 17.95 -36.68
CA GLU A 117 -1.26 18.60 -35.97
C GLU A 117 -1.66 19.06 -34.56
N GLU A 118 -2.86 19.61 -34.41
CA GLU A 118 -3.41 19.99 -33.10
C GLU A 118 -3.65 18.76 -32.22
N ARG A 119 -4.19 17.68 -32.81
CA ARG A 119 -4.38 16.40 -32.14
C ARG A 119 -3.06 15.87 -31.58
N ARG A 120 -2.00 15.81 -32.38
CA ARG A 120 -0.68 15.34 -31.93
C ARG A 120 -0.13 16.20 -30.78
N LYS A 121 -0.24 17.53 -30.89
CA LYS A 121 0.23 18.46 -29.83
C LYS A 121 -0.55 18.27 -28.53
N MET A 122 -1.87 18.10 -28.60
CA MET A 122 -2.70 17.86 -27.42
C MET A 122 -2.41 16.52 -26.76
N LEU A 123 -2.31 15.43 -27.55
CA LEU A 123 -1.99 14.10 -27.03
C LEU A 123 -0.62 14.08 -26.34
N ALA A 124 0.41 14.64 -26.98
CA ALA A 124 1.75 14.72 -26.38
C ALA A 124 1.76 15.49 -25.06
N ARG A 125 0.95 16.55 -24.95
CA ARG A 125 0.80 17.32 -23.70
C ARG A 125 0.07 16.52 -22.62
N ALA A 126 -0.99 15.80 -22.99
CA ALA A 126 -1.74 14.93 -22.08
C ALA A 126 -0.84 13.80 -21.55
N ASP A 127 -0.10 13.14 -22.42
CA ASP A 127 0.84 12.06 -22.06
C ASP A 127 1.94 12.57 -21.13
N ARG A 128 2.50 13.75 -21.42
CA ARG A 128 3.52 14.35 -20.56
C ARG A 128 2.98 14.67 -19.18
N LYS A 129 1.76 15.22 -19.10
CA LYS A 129 1.11 15.51 -17.81
C LYS A 129 0.87 14.23 -17.01
N LEU A 130 0.39 13.17 -17.66
CA LEU A 130 0.17 11.87 -17.04
C LEU A 130 1.49 11.28 -16.50
N PHE A 131 2.56 11.37 -17.28
CA PHE A 131 3.89 10.92 -16.87
C PHE A 131 4.43 11.69 -15.65
N ASP A 132 4.25 13.00 -15.62
CA ASP A 132 4.69 13.83 -14.51
C ASP A 132 3.91 13.50 -13.21
N GLN A 133 2.60 13.27 -13.32
CA GLN A 133 1.75 12.80 -12.20
C GLN A 133 2.20 11.41 -11.71
N TYR A 134 2.44 10.47 -12.62
CA TYR A 134 2.98 9.15 -12.31
C TYR A 134 4.31 9.23 -11.54
N ARG A 135 5.24 10.06 -12.03
CA ARG A 135 6.54 10.27 -11.39
C ARG A 135 6.39 10.89 -10.00
N SER A 136 5.46 11.83 -9.83
CA SER A 136 5.16 12.45 -8.53
C SER A 136 4.70 11.42 -7.50
N VAL A 137 3.75 10.54 -7.88
CA VAL A 137 3.29 9.44 -7.00
C VAL A 137 4.47 8.54 -6.63
N ARG A 138 5.26 8.11 -7.62
CA ARG A 138 6.40 7.23 -7.40
C ARG A 138 7.49 7.83 -6.49
N ASN A 139 7.77 9.11 -6.64
CA ASN A 139 8.79 9.80 -5.84
C ASN A 139 8.29 10.14 -4.43
N GLY A 140 6.98 10.40 -4.29
CA GLY A 140 6.35 10.65 -2.99
C GLY A 140 6.40 9.43 -2.08
N GLU A 141 6.27 8.23 -2.65
CA GLU A 141 6.27 6.98 -1.88
C GLU A 141 7.54 6.75 -1.07
N SER A 142 8.72 7.04 -1.62
CA SER A 142 9.97 6.81 -0.87
C SER A 142 9.98 7.63 0.42
N LYS A 143 9.55 8.89 0.36
CA LYS A 143 9.50 9.77 1.54
C LYS A 143 8.48 9.28 2.56
N GLU A 144 7.29 8.91 2.12
CA GLU A 144 6.24 8.43 3.03
C GLU A 144 6.54 7.04 3.60
N PHE A 145 7.12 6.13 2.81
CA PHE A 145 7.55 4.81 3.28
C PHE A 145 8.60 4.91 4.40
N PHE A 146 9.63 5.75 4.23
CA PHE A 146 10.63 5.95 5.29
C PHE A 146 10.07 6.69 6.50
N ALA A 147 9.08 7.57 6.33
CA ALA A 147 8.38 8.21 7.44
C ALA A 147 7.51 7.23 8.26
N LEU A 148 7.15 6.06 7.68
CA LEU A 148 6.41 5.01 8.38
C LEU A 148 7.28 4.07 9.19
N LEU A 149 8.58 3.99 8.89
CA LEU A 149 9.53 3.14 9.61
C LEU A 149 9.93 3.80 10.94
N HIS A 150 9.15 3.54 11.99
CA HIS A 150 9.59 3.82 13.35
C HIS A 150 10.35 2.62 13.90
N PHE A 151 11.62 2.83 14.26
CA PHE A 151 12.37 1.85 15.04
C PHE A 151 11.83 1.85 16.48
N PRO A 152 11.44 0.68 17.04
CA PRO A 152 11.11 0.59 18.45
C PRO A 152 12.35 0.93 19.29
N GLY A 153 12.25 1.93 20.18
CA GLY A 153 13.31 2.32 21.12
C GLY A 153 13.65 3.82 21.19
N ARG A 154 13.19 4.66 20.26
CA ARG A 154 13.61 6.09 20.22
C ARG A 154 12.72 7.06 21.03
N GLY A 155 11.94 6.55 21.98
CA GLY A 155 10.90 7.31 22.70
C GLY A 155 11.13 7.54 24.21
N ALA A 156 12.27 7.15 24.78
CA ALA A 156 12.49 7.19 26.23
C ALA A 156 13.71 8.01 26.70
N GLU A 157 14.18 9.00 25.91
CA GLU A 157 15.34 9.83 26.28
C GLU A 157 15.12 11.33 26.08
N ARG A 158 13.92 11.85 26.39
CA ARG A 158 13.69 13.30 26.53
C ARG A 158 12.66 13.63 27.61
N THR A 159 12.91 13.17 28.83
CA THR A 159 12.29 13.71 30.06
C THR A 159 13.29 13.54 31.18
N GLY A 160 14.15 14.54 31.38
CA GLY A 160 15.17 14.51 32.42
C GLY A 160 16.33 15.48 32.17
N ALA A 161 16.03 16.75 31.95
CA ALA A 161 17.04 17.80 32.04
C ALA A 161 16.35 19.12 32.45
N GLU A 162 16.07 19.24 33.75
CA GLU A 162 16.23 20.50 34.50
C GLU A 162 16.66 20.11 35.92
N PRO A 163 17.70 20.76 36.43
CA PRO A 163 17.47 21.70 37.53
C PRO A 163 17.75 23.16 37.17
#